data_AF-A0A7S3PNB7-F1
#
_entry.id   AF-A0A7S3PNB7-F1
#
_cell.length_a   1.000
_cell.length_b   1.000
_cell.length_c   1.000
_cell.angle_alpha   90.00
_cell.angle_beta   90.00
_cell.angle_gamma   90.00
#
_symmetry.space_group_name_H-M   'P 1'
#
loop_
_entity.id
_entity.type
_entity.pdbx_description
1 polymer ?
#
loop_
_entity_poly.entity_id
_entity_poly.type
_entity_poly.pdbx_seq_one_letter_code
_entity_poly.pdbx_strand_id
1 'polypeptide(L)'
;HKLAVGVGQLARSSSRNPKLTIGIFVTLCLALMTGLVVNFEEETDGTELWVDVNSVPRKQIDLVTDVFGSEDRSFQLLVRLQEGDSEAANIFTEEAFTELFKLHDEIVQLTTKKGVKYSDLCSRFGSDCFVDSPTGFWNHNTTFYEANINSTADVGQFCANPFYPTGFPVERQTAFANFRLDTNDTVALARAFTSRYFMEVDPADGDEDVLDMEALAIDLINNKFNFQVLDVHIVTGRSLDDELGAAVGGDTYLFAFAFTVMIVFASNTLGTFGSQLNGRVLVANQDVFVIIFSAGAAYGLMLYVGIPFQSLVQVL
;
A
#
# COMPACT_ATOMS: atom_id res chain seq x y z
N HIS A 1 -42.00 -3.52 34.26
CA HIS A 1 -43.39 -3.99 34.01
C HIS A 1 -43.91 -3.61 32.62
N LYS A 2 -44.03 -2.32 32.25
CA LYS A 2 -44.56 -1.90 30.93
C LYS A 2 -43.77 -2.42 29.72
N LEU A 3 -42.44 -2.48 29.82
CA LEU A 3 -41.57 -2.99 28.76
C LEU A 3 -41.78 -4.49 28.50
N ALA A 4 -41.95 -5.30 29.55
CA ALA A 4 -42.26 -6.73 29.44
C ALA A 4 -43.63 -6.98 28.79
N VAL A 5 -44.63 -6.16 29.11
CA VAL A 5 -45.96 -6.22 28.47
C VAL A 5 -45.85 -5.86 26.99
N GLY A 6 -45.09 -4.82 26.64
CA GLY A 6 -44.86 -4.40 25.25
C GLY A 6 -44.15 -5.47 24.41
N VAL A 7 -43.05 -6.03 24.91
CA VAL A 7 -42.32 -7.13 24.24
C VAL A 7 -43.20 -8.37 24.10
N GLY A 8 -43.98 -8.70 25.14
CA GLY A 8 -44.91 -9.83 25.11
C GLY A 8 -46.02 -9.67 24.06
N GLN A 9 -46.54 -8.45 23.87
CA GLN A 9 -47.53 -8.15 22.83
C GLN A 9 -46.93 -8.25 21.42
N LEU A 10 -45.73 -7.72 21.22
CA LEU A 10 -44.99 -7.83 19.95
C LEU A 10 -44.70 -9.29 19.59
N ALA A 11 -44.15 -10.07 20.52
CA ALA A 11 -43.88 -11.50 20.31
C ALA A 11 -45.14 -12.29 19.98
N ARG A 12 -46.28 -11.95 20.61
CA ARG A 12 -47.58 -12.57 20.33
C ARG A 12 -48.14 -12.18 18.96
N SER A 13 -47.83 -10.98 18.48
CA SER A 13 -48.19 -10.55 17.11
C SER A 13 -47.36 -11.30 16.07
N SER A 14 -46.04 -11.38 16.27
CA SER A 14 -45.11 -12.08 15.37
C SER A 14 -45.42 -13.58 15.27
N SER A 15 -45.78 -14.23 16.39
CA SER A 15 -46.13 -15.66 16.39
C SER A 15 -47.48 -15.97 15.75
N ARG A 16 -48.42 -15.02 15.73
CA ARG A 16 -49.73 -15.17 15.06
C ARG A 16 -49.61 -15.12 13.54
N ASN A 17 -48.68 -14.32 12.99
CA ASN A 17 -48.49 -14.12 11.56
C ASN A 17 -47.01 -14.31 11.15
N PRO A 18 -46.47 -15.54 11.21
CA PRO A 18 -45.04 -15.78 10.97
C PRO A 18 -44.60 -15.48 9.54
N LYS A 19 -45.42 -15.84 8.53
CA LYS A 19 -45.10 -15.57 7.11
C LYS A 19 -44.98 -14.07 6.81
N LEU A 20 -45.90 -13.27 7.36
CA LEU A 20 -45.88 -11.82 7.20
C LEU A 20 -44.66 -11.22 7.88
N THR A 21 -44.34 -11.66 9.10
CA THR A 21 -43.20 -11.14 9.88
C THR A 21 -41.87 -11.43 9.17
N ILE A 22 -41.69 -12.66 8.67
CA ILE A 22 -40.51 -13.06 7.90
C ILE A 22 -40.44 -12.25 6.60
N GLY A 23 -41.56 -12.10 5.89
CA GLY A 23 -41.62 -11.31 4.66
C GLY A 23 -41.21 -9.85 4.87
N ILE A 24 -41.70 -9.20 5.93
CA ILE A 24 -41.32 -7.82 6.29
C ILE A 24 -39.83 -7.74 6.63
N PHE A 25 -39.31 -8.67 7.42
CA PHE A 25 -37.88 -8.69 7.78
C PHE A 25 -36.99 -8.82 6.54
N VAL A 26 -37.24 -9.83 5.70
CA VAL A 26 -36.41 -10.10 4.51
C VAL A 26 -36.51 -8.94 3.51
N THR A 27 -37.70 -8.40 3.26
CA THR A 27 -37.85 -7.25 2.36
C THR A 27 -37.17 -5.99 2.87
N LEU A 28 -37.25 -5.72 4.18
CA LEU A 28 -36.53 -4.60 4.79
C LEU A 28 -35.02 -4.78 4.69
N CYS A 29 -34.48 -5.96 5.02
CA CYS A 29 -33.05 -6.23 4.90
C CYS A 29 -32.56 -6.10 3.46
N LEU A 30 -33.31 -6.66 2.49
CA LEU A 30 -32.97 -6.53 1.07
C LEU A 30 -33.00 -5.07 0.59
N ALA A 31 -34.00 -4.29 1.02
CA ALA A 31 -34.11 -2.87 0.69
C ALA A 31 -33.02 -2.00 1.33
N LEU A 32 -32.44 -2.43 2.46
CA LEU A 32 -31.30 -1.75 3.07
C LEU A 32 -29.99 -2.18 2.40
N MET A 33 -29.86 -3.45 2.03
CA MET A 33 -28.69 -3.99 1.34
C MET A 33 -28.47 -3.40 -0.06
N THR A 34 -29.48 -2.80 -0.69
CA THR A 34 -29.28 -2.10 -1.97
C THR A 34 -28.27 -0.95 -1.88
N GLY A 35 -27.98 -0.43 -0.67
CA GLY A 35 -26.90 0.55 -0.46
C GLY A 35 -25.52 0.01 -0.86
N LEU A 36 -25.28 -1.30 -0.67
CA LEU A 36 -24.07 -2.00 -1.12
C LEU A 36 -23.93 -2.06 -2.64
N VAL A 37 -25.00 -1.83 -3.40
CA VAL A 37 -24.97 -1.88 -4.87
C VAL A 37 -24.91 -0.47 -5.46
N VAL A 38 -25.52 0.51 -4.80
CA VAL A 38 -25.64 1.87 -5.35
C VAL A 38 -24.45 2.76 -4.98
N ASN A 39 -23.97 2.69 -3.74
CA ASN A 39 -22.95 3.61 -3.20
C ASN A 39 -21.79 2.83 -2.58
N PHE A 40 -21.34 1.74 -3.21
CA PHE A 40 -20.16 1.05 -2.73
C PHE A 40 -18.91 1.84 -3.12
N GLU A 41 -18.35 2.53 -2.14
CA GLU A 41 -17.07 3.22 -2.23
C GLU A 41 -16.17 2.63 -1.15
N GLU A 42 -15.03 2.12 -1.58
CA GLU A 42 -14.02 1.56 -0.70
C GLU A 42 -12.97 2.63 -0.43
N GLU A 43 -12.74 2.93 0.85
CA GLU A 43 -11.67 3.81 1.29
C GLU A 43 -10.43 2.97 1.61
N THR A 44 -9.38 3.20 0.84
CA THR A 44 -8.08 2.53 0.99
C THR A 44 -6.96 3.49 1.35
N ASP A 45 -7.18 4.81 1.29
CA ASP A 45 -6.14 5.77 1.63
C ASP A 45 -5.87 5.76 3.14
N GLY A 46 -4.64 5.38 3.53
CA GLY A 46 -4.21 5.40 4.92
C GLY A 46 -4.38 6.77 5.59
N THR A 47 -4.24 7.87 4.85
CA THR A 47 -4.37 9.21 5.42
C THR A 47 -5.81 9.49 5.86
N GLU A 48 -6.81 9.09 5.08
CA GLU A 48 -8.23 9.22 5.43
C GLU A 48 -8.63 8.23 6.54
N LEU A 49 -8.05 7.03 6.55
CA LEU A 49 -8.37 5.99 7.53
C LEU A 49 -7.81 6.30 8.93
N TRP A 50 -6.61 6.86 9.01
CA TRP A 50 -5.86 6.99 10.27
C TRP A 50 -5.83 8.42 10.84
N VAL A 51 -6.14 9.45 10.05
CA VAL A 51 -6.09 10.85 10.48
C VAL A 51 -7.50 11.42 10.55
N ASP A 52 -7.90 11.90 11.73
CA ASP A 52 -9.18 12.58 11.88
C ASP A 52 -9.24 13.86 11.03
N VAL A 53 -10.32 14.02 10.26
CA VAL A 53 -10.59 15.15 9.37
C VAL A 53 -10.50 16.49 10.09
N ASN A 54 -10.87 16.54 11.37
CA ASN A 54 -10.87 17.79 12.16
C ASN A 54 -9.58 18.03 12.96
N SER A 55 -8.61 17.14 12.83
CA SER A 55 -7.36 17.20 13.57
C SER A 55 -6.49 18.38 13.14
N VAL A 56 -5.61 18.84 14.04
CA VAL A 56 -4.63 19.89 13.74
C VAL A 56 -3.67 19.48 12.61
N PRO A 57 -3.12 18.25 12.60
CA PRO A 57 -2.26 17.79 11.50
C PRO A 57 -2.94 17.87 10.14
N ARG A 58 -4.22 17.48 10.03
CA ARG A 58 -4.94 17.52 8.75
C ARG A 58 -5.01 18.94 8.19
N LYS A 59 -5.42 19.90 9.02
CA LYS A 59 -5.51 21.32 8.64
C LYS A 59 -4.15 21.92 8.25
N GLN A 60 -3.07 21.43 8.85
CA GLN A 60 -1.72 21.88 8.51
C GLN A 60 -1.27 21.32 7.16
N ILE A 61 -1.58 20.05 6.88
CA ILE A 61 -1.35 19.44 5.56
C ILE A 61 -2.15 20.18 4.51
N ASP A 62 -3.45 20.42 4.73
CA ASP A 62 -4.30 21.15 3.78
C ASP A 62 -3.74 22.55 3.48
N LEU A 63 -3.24 23.26 4.50
CA LEU A 63 -2.59 24.56 4.32
C LEU A 63 -1.28 24.46 3.53
N VAL A 64 -0.48 23.42 3.77
CA VAL A 64 0.76 23.20 3.01
C VAL A 64 0.44 22.89 1.57
N THR A 65 -0.53 22.02 1.30
CA THR A 65 -0.98 21.66 -0.04
C THR A 65 -1.54 22.85 -0.81
N ASP A 66 -2.32 23.73 -0.16
CA ASP A 66 -2.86 24.95 -0.77
C ASP A 66 -1.77 25.97 -1.14
N VAL A 67 -0.73 26.09 -0.30
CA VAL A 67 0.34 27.09 -0.49
C VAL A 67 1.46 26.59 -1.41
N PHE A 68 1.85 25.33 -1.29
CA PHE A 68 3.03 24.75 -1.95
C PHE A 68 2.69 23.74 -3.05
N GLY A 69 1.41 23.36 -3.19
CA GLY A 69 0.99 22.27 -4.07
C GLY A 69 1.04 20.90 -3.37
N SER A 70 0.56 19.87 -4.06
CA SER A 70 0.61 18.49 -3.59
C SER A 70 2.06 18.04 -3.35
N GLU A 71 2.25 17.19 -2.34
CA GLU A 71 3.56 16.60 -2.08
C GLU A 71 3.97 15.66 -3.23
N ASP A 72 5.20 15.78 -3.69
CA ASP A 72 5.77 14.86 -4.67
C ASP A 72 5.76 13.42 -4.12
N ARG A 73 5.25 12.48 -4.91
CA ARG A 73 5.39 11.06 -4.61
C ARG A 73 6.77 10.61 -5.01
N SER A 74 7.30 9.64 -4.30
CA SER A 74 8.56 9.01 -4.69
C SER A 74 8.58 7.54 -4.34
N PHE A 75 9.34 6.78 -5.13
CA PHE A 75 9.80 5.47 -4.70
C PHE A 75 11.29 5.50 -4.44
N GLN A 76 11.70 4.78 -3.41
CA GLN A 76 13.06 4.68 -2.94
C GLN A 76 13.59 3.28 -3.15
N LEU A 77 14.79 3.21 -3.71
CA LEU A 77 15.59 1.99 -3.81
C LEU A 77 16.63 2.00 -2.70
N LEU A 78 16.67 0.93 -1.93
CA LEU A 78 17.68 0.65 -0.94
C LEU A 78 18.60 -0.42 -1.51
N VAL A 79 19.84 -0.05 -1.81
CA VAL A 79 20.76 -0.89 -2.57
C VAL A 79 21.96 -1.25 -1.73
N ARG A 80 22.26 -2.54 -1.65
CA ARG A 80 23.44 -3.09 -0.98
C ARG A 80 24.16 -4.08 -1.90
N LEU A 81 25.38 -4.48 -1.54
CA LEU A 81 26.06 -5.60 -2.21
C LEU A 81 25.43 -6.94 -1.80
N GLN A 82 25.28 -7.85 -2.75
CA GLN A 82 24.73 -9.18 -2.53
C GLN A 82 25.72 -10.08 -1.75
N GLU A 83 27.01 -9.98 -2.07
CA GLU A 83 28.09 -10.68 -1.33
C GLU A 83 28.84 -9.71 -0.40
N GLY A 84 29.04 -10.14 0.86
CA GLY A 84 29.94 -9.47 1.78
C GLY A 84 29.28 -8.52 2.78
N ASP A 85 28.55 -9.07 3.75
CA ASP A 85 28.19 -8.34 4.99
C ASP A 85 29.39 -8.25 5.94
N SER A 86 30.55 -7.84 5.42
CA SER A 86 31.74 -7.56 6.23
C SER A 86 31.84 -6.07 6.51
N GLU A 87 32.38 -5.71 7.67
CA GLU A 87 32.66 -4.33 8.09
C GLU A 87 33.57 -3.56 7.10
N ALA A 88 34.24 -4.27 6.18
CA ALA A 88 35.13 -3.71 5.17
C ALA A 88 34.52 -3.67 3.76
N ALA A 89 33.27 -4.13 3.59
CA ALA A 89 32.61 -4.10 2.29
C ALA A 89 32.30 -2.65 1.88
N ASN A 90 32.65 -2.32 0.64
CA ASN A 90 32.46 -0.99 0.06
C ASN A 90 31.63 -1.11 -1.21
N ILE A 91 30.51 -0.40 -1.27
CA ILE A 91 29.60 -0.38 -2.42
C ILE A 91 30.13 0.46 -3.58
N PHE A 92 31.18 1.25 -3.36
CA PHE A 92 31.82 2.06 -4.41
C PHE A 92 32.70 1.20 -5.32
N THR A 93 32.08 0.26 -6.04
CA THR A 93 32.72 -0.57 -7.05
C THR A 93 32.20 -0.26 -8.44
N GLU A 94 33.05 -0.47 -9.44
CA GLU A 94 32.68 -0.30 -10.85
C GLU A 94 31.50 -1.20 -11.22
N GLU A 95 31.54 -2.45 -10.78
CA GLU A 95 30.49 -3.44 -11.05
C GLU A 95 29.13 -3.02 -10.47
N ALA A 96 29.11 -2.54 -9.22
CA ALA A 96 27.90 -2.05 -8.55
C ALA A 96 27.31 -0.83 -9.26
N PHE A 97 28.13 0.14 -9.65
CA PHE A 97 27.64 1.33 -10.35
C PHE A 97 27.21 1.02 -11.78
N THR A 98 27.91 0.13 -12.48
CA THR A 98 27.51 -0.33 -13.82
C THR A 98 26.13 -0.99 -13.77
N GLU A 99 25.86 -1.82 -12.76
CA GLU A 99 24.55 -2.43 -12.56
C GLU A 99 23.49 -1.40 -12.17
N LEU A 100 23.83 -0.42 -11.32
CA LEU A 100 22.96 0.69 -10.96
C LEU A 100 22.57 1.56 -12.17
N PHE A 101 23.50 1.88 -13.05
CA PHE A 101 23.21 2.65 -14.28
C PHE A 101 22.25 1.89 -15.19
N LYS A 102 22.44 0.57 -15.37
CA LYS A 102 21.48 -0.27 -16.10
C LYS A 102 20.09 -0.23 -15.49
N LEU A 103 19.99 -0.34 -14.16
CA LEU A 103 18.71 -0.25 -13.46
C LEU A 103 18.07 1.13 -13.63
N HIS A 104 18.85 2.20 -13.54
CA HIS A 104 18.38 3.57 -13.77
C HIS A 104 17.82 3.75 -15.18
N ASP A 105 18.55 3.28 -16.20
CA ASP A 105 18.14 3.36 -17.59
C ASP A 105 16.83 2.60 -17.85
N GLU A 106 16.65 1.43 -17.25
CA GLU A 106 15.40 0.66 -17.33
C GLU A 106 14.24 1.39 -16.63
N ILE A 107 14.46 1.99 -15.47
CA ILE A 107 13.44 2.75 -14.72
C ILE A 107 12.96 3.97 -15.51
N VAL A 108 13.89 4.77 -16.05
CA VAL A 108 13.54 5.99 -16.81
C VAL A 108 12.82 5.66 -18.12
N GLN A 109 13.00 4.45 -18.65
CA GLN A 109 12.31 3.94 -19.84
C GLN A 109 10.95 3.30 -19.54
N LEU A 110 10.56 3.14 -18.27
CA LEU A 110 9.25 2.62 -17.91
C LEU A 110 8.14 3.48 -18.52
N THR A 111 7.12 2.78 -19.01
CA THR A 111 5.97 3.36 -19.68
C THR A 111 4.70 2.69 -19.15
N THR A 112 3.73 3.48 -18.69
CA THR A 112 2.43 2.95 -18.23
C THR A 112 1.68 2.28 -19.38
N LYS A 113 0.62 1.52 -19.05
CA LYS A 113 -0.25 0.91 -20.07
C LYS A 113 -0.90 1.95 -20.99
N LYS A 114 -1.05 3.19 -20.52
CA LYS A 114 -1.59 4.32 -21.29
C LYS A 114 -0.54 5.00 -22.17
N GLY A 115 0.73 4.58 -22.10
CA GLY A 115 1.81 5.14 -22.90
C GLY A 115 2.53 6.33 -22.26
N VAL A 116 2.23 6.65 -21.00
CA VAL A 116 2.88 7.74 -20.25
C VAL A 116 4.25 7.27 -19.75
N LYS A 117 5.31 8.06 -19.95
CA LYS A 117 6.67 7.70 -19.52
C LYS A 117 7.01 8.27 -18.16
N TYR A 118 8.03 7.71 -17.50
CA TYR A 118 8.53 8.26 -16.24
C TYR A 118 8.93 9.72 -16.39
N SER A 119 9.54 10.09 -17.53
CA SER A 119 9.90 11.47 -17.83
C SER A 119 8.71 12.43 -17.82
N ASP A 120 7.52 11.95 -18.13
CA ASP A 120 6.33 12.80 -18.22
C ASP A 120 5.70 13.03 -16.84
N LEU A 121 5.93 12.12 -15.90
CA LEU A 121 5.39 12.16 -14.53
C LEU A 121 6.39 12.65 -13.48
N CYS A 122 7.69 12.67 -13.80
CA CYS A 122 8.73 13.01 -12.84
C CYS A 122 8.63 14.47 -12.37
N SER A 123 8.93 14.72 -11.09
CA SER A 123 9.11 16.09 -10.60
C SER A 123 10.36 16.69 -11.25
N ARG A 124 10.27 17.90 -11.79
CA ARG A 124 11.36 18.51 -12.59
C ARG A 124 12.05 19.64 -11.85
N PHE A 125 13.38 19.67 -11.96
CA PHE A 125 14.18 20.84 -11.63
C PHE A 125 14.80 21.39 -12.92
N GLY A 126 14.20 22.46 -13.46
CA GLY A 126 14.56 22.96 -14.79
C GLY A 126 13.98 22.08 -15.89
N SER A 127 14.81 21.58 -16.81
CA SER A 127 14.37 20.70 -17.89
C SER A 127 14.35 19.23 -17.52
N ASP A 128 15.08 18.84 -16.47
CA ASP A 128 15.42 17.45 -16.20
C ASP A 128 14.64 16.91 -14.99
N CYS A 129 14.39 15.61 -14.99
CA CYS A 129 13.76 14.92 -13.86
C CYS A 129 14.67 14.98 -12.63
N PHE A 130 14.09 15.28 -11.48
CA PHE A 130 14.79 15.23 -10.22
C PHE A 130 14.89 13.79 -9.73
N VAL A 131 16.11 13.25 -9.77
CA VAL A 131 16.43 11.91 -9.27
C VAL A 131 17.56 12.05 -8.26
N ASP A 132 17.30 11.70 -7.00
CA ASP A 132 18.33 11.69 -5.97
C ASP A 132 18.97 10.31 -5.91
N SER A 133 20.10 10.15 -6.61
CA SER A 133 20.81 8.88 -6.74
C SER A 133 22.32 9.11 -6.84
N PRO A 134 23.17 8.15 -6.42
CA PRO A 134 24.60 8.20 -6.70
C PRO A 134 24.94 8.29 -8.19
N THR A 135 24.05 7.87 -9.09
CA THR A 135 24.24 8.09 -10.55
C THR A 135 24.30 9.58 -10.91
N GLY A 136 23.79 10.46 -10.06
CA GLY A 136 23.83 11.92 -10.22
C GLY A 136 25.24 12.50 -10.24
N PHE A 137 26.26 11.82 -9.68
CA PHE A 137 27.66 12.25 -9.79
C PHE A 137 28.18 12.30 -11.24
N TRP A 138 27.49 11.60 -12.15
CA TRP A 138 27.76 11.55 -13.58
C TRP A 138 26.59 12.09 -14.40
N ASN A 139 25.72 12.92 -13.80
CA ASN A 139 24.50 13.45 -14.43
C ASN A 139 23.61 12.34 -15.04
N HIS A 140 23.55 11.18 -14.38
CA HIS A 140 22.77 10.03 -14.85
C HIS A 140 23.12 9.55 -16.27
N ASN A 141 24.33 9.84 -16.74
CA ASN A 141 24.75 9.49 -18.10
C ASN A 141 25.75 8.34 -18.08
N THR A 142 25.30 7.17 -18.54
CA THR A 142 26.10 5.94 -18.62
C THR A 142 27.36 6.11 -19.47
N THR A 143 27.31 6.84 -20.59
CA THR A 143 28.49 7.11 -21.42
C THR A 143 29.51 8.02 -20.73
N PHE A 144 29.05 9.00 -19.95
CA PHE A 144 29.95 9.85 -19.16
C PHE A 144 30.58 9.07 -18.01
N TYR A 145 29.83 8.16 -17.38
CA TYR A 145 30.35 7.24 -16.37
C TYR A 145 31.46 6.33 -16.96
N GLU A 146 31.17 5.61 -18.03
CA GLU A 146 32.13 4.68 -18.68
C GLU A 146 33.39 5.39 -19.20
N ALA A 147 33.28 6.65 -19.62
CA ALA A 147 34.44 7.41 -20.11
C ALA A 147 35.38 7.91 -18.99
N ASN A 148 34.88 8.04 -17.75
CA ASN A 148 35.63 8.63 -16.64
C ASN A 148 36.05 7.63 -15.56
N ILE A 149 35.61 6.38 -15.63
CA ILE A 149 35.91 5.34 -14.64
C ILE A 149 36.78 4.27 -15.27
N ASN A 150 37.99 4.10 -14.73
CA ASN A 150 38.91 3.03 -15.11
C ASN A 150 39.21 2.07 -13.95
N SER A 151 38.80 2.42 -12.73
CA SER A 151 39.00 1.62 -11.52
C SER A 151 37.99 1.95 -10.42
N THR A 152 37.82 1.02 -9.47
CA THR A 152 37.06 1.20 -8.22
C THR A 152 37.47 2.46 -7.43
N ALA A 153 38.75 2.84 -7.49
CA ALA A 153 39.24 4.03 -6.79
C ALA A 153 38.65 5.33 -7.38
N ASP A 154 38.39 5.35 -8.69
CA ASP A 154 37.81 6.50 -9.37
C ASP A 154 36.35 6.70 -8.92
N VAL A 155 35.59 5.61 -8.80
CA VAL A 155 34.20 5.64 -8.29
C VAL A 155 34.14 6.28 -6.91
N GLY A 156 35.02 5.85 -5.99
CA GLY A 156 35.13 6.42 -4.65
C GLY A 156 35.48 7.91 -4.66
N GLN A 157 36.34 8.36 -5.58
CA GLN A 157 36.70 9.78 -5.70
C GLN A 157 35.55 10.66 -6.18
N PHE A 158 34.74 10.20 -7.14
CA PHE A 158 33.55 10.92 -7.56
C PHE A 158 32.51 11.00 -6.43
N CYS A 159 32.25 9.87 -5.77
CA CYS A 159 31.31 9.80 -4.64
C CYS A 159 31.76 10.59 -3.39
N ALA A 160 33.05 10.95 -3.30
CA ALA A 160 33.59 11.78 -2.24
C ALA A 160 33.27 13.27 -2.41
N ASN A 161 32.79 13.71 -3.59
CA ASN A 161 32.49 15.11 -3.85
C ASN A 161 31.24 15.56 -3.07
N PRO A 162 31.28 16.70 -2.34
CA PRO A 162 30.11 17.21 -1.62
C PRO A 162 29.00 17.76 -2.53
N PHE A 163 29.24 17.96 -3.82
CA PHE A 163 28.25 18.49 -4.76
C PHE A 163 28.12 17.61 -6.00
N TYR A 164 26.89 17.48 -6.50
CA TYR A 164 26.63 16.97 -7.84
C TYR A 164 27.12 17.97 -8.91
N PRO A 165 27.39 17.54 -10.15
CA PRO A 165 27.79 18.44 -11.23
C PRO A 165 26.74 19.52 -11.54
N THR A 166 25.47 19.28 -11.17
CA THR A 166 24.35 20.22 -11.23
C THR A 166 24.44 21.37 -10.21
N GLY A 167 25.35 21.28 -9.23
CA GLY A 167 25.53 22.26 -8.16
C GLY A 167 24.71 21.98 -6.90
N PHE A 168 23.86 20.95 -6.90
CA PHE A 168 23.12 20.53 -5.71
C PHE A 168 24.07 19.87 -4.69
N PRO A 169 23.93 20.20 -3.40
CA PRO A 169 24.68 19.52 -2.35
C PRO A 169 24.21 18.06 -2.24
N VAL A 170 25.17 17.15 -2.07
CA VAL A 170 24.87 15.75 -1.79
C VAL A 170 24.58 15.61 -0.30
N GLU A 171 23.35 15.28 0.05
CA GLU A 171 23.01 14.93 1.42
C GLU A 171 23.53 13.52 1.72
N ARG A 172 24.72 13.45 2.31
CA ARG A 172 25.44 12.19 2.57
C ARG A 172 24.60 11.19 3.36
N GLN A 173 23.76 11.68 4.27
CA GLN A 173 22.92 10.83 5.13
C GLN A 173 21.76 10.17 4.38
N THR A 174 21.28 10.77 3.29
CA THR A 174 20.23 10.19 2.46
C THR A 174 20.82 9.37 1.32
N ALA A 175 21.92 9.82 0.72
CA ALA A 175 22.57 9.15 -0.40
C ALA A 175 23.26 7.85 0.01
N PHE A 176 23.92 7.81 1.19
CA PHE A 176 24.75 6.69 1.63
C PHE A 176 24.38 6.18 3.01
N ALA A 177 24.42 4.87 3.18
CA ALA A 177 24.15 4.19 4.45
C ALA A 177 25.43 3.57 5.04
N ASN A 178 25.56 3.71 6.36
CA ASN A 178 26.70 3.20 7.16
C ASN A 178 28.06 3.58 6.55
N PHE A 179 28.20 4.85 6.19
CA PHE A 179 29.41 5.35 5.57
C PHE A 179 30.49 5.72 6.59
N ARG A 180 31.75 5.65 6.18
CA ARG A 180 32.91 6.09 6.95
C ARG A 180 33.58 7.25 6.26
N LEU A 181 33.99 8.20 7.08
CA LEU A 181 34.69 9.39 6.65
C LEU A 181 36.19 9.18 6.70
N ASP A 182 36.89 9.70 5.70
CA ASP A 182 38.34 9.86 5.76
C ASP A 182 38.71 11.04 6.65
N THR A 183 40.01 11.17 6.93
CA THR A 183 40.67 12.31 7.57
C THR A 183 40.31 13.69 6.99
N ASN A 184 39.83 13.75 5.73
CA ASN A 184 39.41 14.97 5.05
C ASN A 184 37.89 15.24 5.10
N ASP A 185 37.13 14.53 5.94
CA ASP A 185 35.65 14.61 6.01
C ASP A 185 34.94 14.24 4.68
N THR A 186 35.61 13.44 3.84
CA THR A 186 35.03 12.90 2.61
C THR A 186 34.57 11.46 2.82
N VAL A 187 33.57 11.02 2.06
CA VAL A 187 33.08 9.63 2.15
C VAL A 187 34.11 8.69 1.54
N ALA A 188 34.73 7.84 2.36
CA ALA A 188 35.74 6.86 1.91
C ALA A 188 35.12 5.50 1.59
N LEU A 189 34.10 5.12 2.36
CA LEU A 189 33.44 3.83 2.27
C LEU A 189 31.96 4.01 2.57
N ALA A 190 31.10 3.31 1.82
CA ALA A 190 29.68 3.16 2.15
C ALA A 190 29.27 1.70 1.96
N ARG A 191 28.28 1.23 2.72
CA ARG A 191 27.82 -0.18 2.64
C ARG A 191 26.59 -0.35 1.76
N ALA A 192 25.80 0.71 1.69
CA ALA A 192 24.60 0.80 0.89
C ALA A 192 24.44 2.23 0.39
N PHE A 193 23.67 2.40 -0.67
CA PHE A 193 23.22 3.71 -1.13
C PHE A 193 21.72 3.67 -1.35
N THR A 194 21.11 4.85 -1.43
CA THR A 194 19.70 4.96 -1.78
C THR A 194 19.53 5.71 -3.10
N SER A 195 18.50 5.36 -3.87
CA SER A 195 18.12 6.09 -5.08
C SER A 195 16.64 6.39 -5.02
N ARG A 196 16.27 7.67 -5.11
CA ARG A 196 14.89 8.15 -5.00
C ARG A 196 14.47 8.77 -6.33
N TYR A 197 13.33 8.34 -6.82
CA TYR A 197 12.73 8.82 -8.05
C TYR A 197 11.46 9.57 -7.69
N PHE A 198 11.45 10.87 -7.94
CA PHE A 198 10.33 11.75 -7.61
C PHE A 198 9.37 11.84 -8.79
N MET A 199 8.07 11.92 -8.48
CA MET A 199 6.95 12.03 -9.39
C MET A 199 6.00 13.09 -8.87
N GLU A 200 5.57 13.97 -9.75
CA GLU A 200 4.62 15.03 -9.43
C GLU A 200 3.21 14.43 -9.42
N VAL A 201 2.44 14.77 -8.40
CA VAL A 201 1.04 14.37 -8.28
C VAL A 201 0.17 15.52 -8.76
N ASP A 202 -0.48 15.34 -9.91
CA ASP A 202 -1.50 16.29 -10.37
C ASP A 202 -2.86 15.95 -9.75
N PRO A 203 -3.40 16.82 -8.86
CA PRO A 203 -4.72 16.60 -8.26
C PRO A 203 -5.88 16.61 -9.28
N ALA A 204 -5.68 17.06 -10.53
CA ALA A 204 -6.71 17.12 -11.56
C ALA A 204 -6.81 15.84 -12.42
N ASP A 205 -5.68 15.21 -12.77
CA ASP A 205 -5.64 14.02 -13.64
C ASP A 205 -5.73 12.70 -12.86
N GLY A 206 -5.59 12.77 -11.52
CA GLY A 206 -5.68 11.63 -10.62
C GLY A 206 -4.41 10.77 -10.58
N ASP A 207 -4.24 10.04 -9.49
CA ASP A 207 -2.98 9.36 -9.16
C ASP A 207 -2.77 8.04 -9.93
N GLU A 208 -3.69 7.65 -10.82
CA GLU A 208 -3.70 6.31 -11.43
C GLU A 208 -2.40 6.02 -12.21
N ASP A 209 -1.93 6.99 -13.01
CA ASP A 209 -0.69 6.82 -13.80
C ASP A 209 0.57 6.76 -12.90
N VAL A 210 0.58 7.50 -11.79
CA VAL A 210 1.67 7.46 -10.80
C VAL A 210 1.67 6.12 -10.06
N LEU A 211 0.50 5.64 -9.64
CA LEU A 211 0.33 4.33 -9.00
C LEU A 211 0.67 3.17 -9.93
N ASP A 212 0.36 3.28 -11.22
CA ASP A 212 0.76 2.31 -12.25
C ASP A 212 2.28 2.30 -12.45
N MET A 213 2.94 3.46 -12.41
CA MET A 213 4.41 3.53 -12.45
C MET A 213 5.07 2.87 -11.24
N GLU A 214 4.56 3.14 -10.03
CA GLU A 214 5.06 2.48 -8.81
C GLU A 214 4.94 0.96 -8.94
N ALA A 215 3.80 0.45 -9.44
CA ALA A 215 3.60 -0.99 -9.66
C ALA A 215 4.55 -1.57 -10.71
N LEU A 216 4.81 -0.85 -11.81
CA LEU A 216 5.78 -1.25 -12.83
C LEU A 216 7.21 -1.27 -12.31
N ALA A 217 7.59 -0.32 -11.46
CA ALA A 217 8.91 -0.28 -10.83
C ALA A 217 9.11 -1.47 -9.88
N ILE A 218 8.08 -1.82 -9.09
CA ILE A 218 8.09 -3.02 -8.23
C ILE A 218 8.26 -4.29 -9.07
N ASP A 219 7.47 -4.44 -10.14
CA ASP A 219 7.55 -5.61 -11.03
C ASP A 219 8.91 -5.70 -11.75
N LEU A 220 9.47 -4.57 -12.17
CA LEU A 220 10.80 -4.51 -12.77
C LEU A 220 11.86 -5.08 -11.83
N ILE A 221 11.88 -4.64 -10.57
CA ILE A 221 12.90 -5.02 -9.60
C ILE A 221 12.70 -6.46 -9.13
N ASN A 222 11.47 -6.86 -8.82
CA ASN A 222 11.22 -8.18 -8.24
C ASN A 222 11.26 -9.31 -9.27
N ASN A 223 10.86 -9.07 -10.52
CA ASN A 223 10.61 -10.14 -11.49
C ASN A 223 11.44 -10.06 -12.78
N LYS A 224 11.84 -8.86 -13.22
CA LYS A 224 12.44 -8.68 -14.56
C LYS A 224 13.94 -8.41 -14.54
N PHE A 225 14.42 -7.63 -13.57
CA PHE A 225 15.82 -7.28 -13.48
C PHE A 225 16.59 -8.39 -12.76
N ASN A 226 17.64 -8.89 -13.40
CA ASN A 226 18.47 -9.94 -12.82
C ASN A 226 19.71 -9.32 -12.18
N PHE A 227 19.70 -9.22 -10.85
CA PHE A 227 20.83 -8.69 -10.11
C PHE A 227 21.94 -9.72 -9.95
N GLN A 228 23.17 -9.34 -10.28
CA GLN A 228 24.37 -10.16 -10.15
C GLN A 228 25.26 -9.74 -8.98
N VAL A 229 25.32 -8.43 -8.71
CA VAL A 229 26.23 -7.84 -7.71
C VAL A 229 25.45 -7.13 -6.61
N LEU A 230 24.32 -6.53 -6.96
CA LEU A 230 23.47 -5.77 -6.06
C LEU A 230 22.35 -6.63 -5.45
N ASP A 231 21.96 -6.28 -4.23
CA ASP A 231 20.68 -6.67 -3.64
C ASP A 231 19.87 -5.39 -3.42
N VAL A 232 18.72 -5.30 -4.09
CA VAL A 232 17.91 -4.08 -4.19
C VAL A 232 16.55 -4.32 -3.55
N HIS A 233 16.19 -3.44 -2.62
CA HIS A 233 14.87 -3.40 -1.99
C HIS A 233 14.16 -2.11 -2.40
N ILE A 234 12.92 -2.21 -2.85
CA ILE A 234 12.12 -1.05 -3.23
C ILE A 234 11.10 -0.73 -2.13
N VAL A 235 10.93 0.56 -1.85
CA VAL A 235 9.88 1.11 -1.03
C VAL A 235 9.11 2.12 -1.88
N THR A 236 7.81 1.93 -2.04
CA THR A 236 6.92 2.86 -2.74
C THR A 236 5.86 3.39 -1.79
N GLY A 237 5.20 4.50 -2.15
CA GLY A 237 4.08 5.02 -1.37
C GLY A 237 2.94 4.01 -1.21
N ARG A 238 2.63 3.25 -2.27
CA ARG A 238 1.56 2.23 -2.25
C ARG A 238 1.94 0.89 -1.61
N SER A 239 3.23 0.61 -1.43
CA SER A 239 3.69 -0.73 -1.04
C SER A 239 3.14 -1.20 0.30
N LEU A 240 2.95 -0.29 1.28
CA LEU A 240 2.38 -0.65 2.57
C LEU A 240 0.90 -1.02 2.45
N ASP A 241 0.13 -0.27 1.67
CA ASP A 241 -1.30 -0.52 1.49
C ASP A 241 -1.54 -1.81 0.70
N ASP A 242 -0.75 -2.05 -0.34
CA ASP A 242 -0.81 -3.28 -1.14
C ASP A 242 -0.46 -4.53 -0.30
N GLU A 243 0.64 -4.48 0.47
CA GLU A 243 1.05 -5.62 1.32
C GLU A 243 0.08 -5.86 2.47
N LEU A 244 -0.49 -4.79 3.05
CA LEU A 244 -1.54 -4.92 4.05
C LEU A 244 -2.81 -5.54 3.45
N GLY A 245 -3.22 -5.09 2.27
CA GLY A 245 -4.34 -5.66 1.53
C GLY A 245 -4.12 -7.13 1.17
N ALA A 246 -2.91 -7.49 0.74
CA ALA A 246 -2.54 -8.87 0.44
C ALA A 246 -2.55 -9.76 1.69
N ALA A 247 -2.06 -9.26 2.84
CA ALA A 247 -2.10 -9.99 4.10
C ALA A 247 -3.55 -10.24 4.56
N VAL A 248 -4.40 -9.22 4.48
CA VAL A 248 -5.85 -9.31 4.81
C VAL A 248 -6.57 -10.29 3.87
N GLY A 249 -6.35 -10.16 2.56
CA GLY A 249 -6.93 -11.07 1.57
C GLY A 249 -6.47 -12.50 1.76
N GLY A 250 -5.20 -12.69 2.12
CA GLY A 250 -4.61 -13.98 2.46
C GLY A 250 -5.33 -14.69 3.61
N ASP A 251 -5.72 -13.98 4.66
CA ASP A 251 -6.35 -14.59 5.85
C ASP A 251 -7.88 -14.78 5.73
N THR A 252 -8.52 -14.21 4.71
CA THR A 252 -9.98 -14.26 4.53
C THR A 252 -10.55 -15.69 4.52
N TYR A 253 -9.81 -16.65 3.95
CA TYR A 253 -10.25 -18.06 3.94
C TYR A 253 -10.23 -18.70 5.34
N LEU A 254 -9.31 -18.27 6.21
CA LEU A 254 -9.17 -18.82 7.55
C LEU A 254 -10.36 -18.41 8.42
N PHE A 255 -10.84 -17.17 8.27
CA PHE A 255 -12.07 -16.69 8.90
C PHE A 255 -13.30 -17.46 8.41
N ALA A 256 -13.45 -17.65 7.10
CA ALA A 256 -14.55 -18.43 6.53
C ALA A 256 -14.58 -19.87 7.08
N PHE A 257 -13.41 -20.49 7.22
CA PHE A 257 -13.28 -21.82 7.84
C PHE A 257 -13.66 -21.79 9.33
N ALA A 258 -13.17 -20.82 10.10
CA ALA A 258 -13.49 -20.68 11.51
C ALA A 258 -15.00 -20.49 11.74
N PHE A 259 -15.66 -19.61 10.98
CA PHE A 259 -17.10 -19.42 11.04
C PHE A 259 -17.86 -20.70 10.68
N THR A 260 -17.41 -21.44 9.68
CA THR A 260 -18.01 -22.74 9.31
C THR A 260 -17.94 -23.72 10.48
N VAL A 261 -16.80 -23.82 11.16
CA VAL A 261 -16.64 -24.69 12.34
C VAL A 261 -17.56 -24.24 13.48
N MET A 262 -17.68 -22.93 13.74
CA MET A 262 -18.58 -22.40 14.76
C MET A 262 -20.06 -22.72 14.45
N ILE A 263 -20.48 -22.56 13.19
CA ILE A 263 -21.84 -22.88 12.73
C ILE A 263 -22.15 -24.37 12.89
N VAL A 264 -21.21 -25.24 12.49
CA VAL A 264 -21.34 -26.69 12.64
C VAL A 264 -21.39 -27.07 14.11
N PHE A 265 -20.56 -26.48 14.96
CA PHE A 265 -20.59 -26.70 16.40
C PHE A 265 -21.93 -26.28 17.01
N ALA A 266 -22.40 -25.06 16.74
CA ALA A 266 -23.69 -24.57 17.24
C ALA A 266 -24.86 -25.45 16.78
N SER A 267 -24.84 -25.87 15.51
CA SER A 267 -25.84 -26.79 14.94
C SER A 267 -25.83 -28.16 15.65
N ASN A 268 -24.64 -28.69 15.95
CA ASN A 268 -24.48 -29.96 16.67
C ASN A 268 -24.86 -29.87 18.15
N THR A 269 -24.58 -28.75 18.83
CA THR A 269 -24.97 -28.57 20.25
C THR A 269 -26.48 -28.41 20.42
N LEU A 270 -27.15 -27.73 19.48
CA LEU A 270 -28.61 -27.54 19.49
C LEU A 270 -29.37 -28.73 18.87
N GLY A 271 -28.69 -29.55 18.08
CA GLY A 271 -29.18 -30.82 17.57
C GLY A 271 -29.09 -31.90 18.65
N THR A 272 -30.22 -32.45 19.08
CA THR A 272 -30.21 -33.61 19.98
C THR A 272 -29.67 -34.83 19.22
N PHE A 273 -28.42 -35.21 19.49
CA PHE A 273 -27.83 -36.47 19.01
C PHE A 273 -28.68 -37.65 19.50
N GLY A 274 -29.53 -38.19 18.63
CA GLY A 274 -30.37 -39.36 18.92
C GLY A 274 -31.86 -39.20 18.62
N SER A 275 -32.36 -38.00 18.28
CA SER A 275 -33.76 -37.84 17.85
C SER A 275 -33.88 -36.92 16.64
N GLN A 276 -33.97 -37.52 15.43
CA GLN A 276 -34.15 -36.79 14.17
C GLN A 276 -35.41 -35.88 14.14
N LEU A 277 -36.38 -36.12 15.02
CA LEU A 277 -37.66 -35.39 15.07
C LEU A 277 -37.70 -34.24 16.09
N ASN A 278 -36.79 -34.18 17.06
CA ASN A 278 -36.76 -33.13 18.10
C ASN A 278 -35.53 -32.21 18.01
N GLY A 279 -34.67 -32.40 17.00
CA GLY A 279 -33.48 -31.58 16.82
C GLY A 279 -33.82 -30.15 16.42
N ARG A 280 -33.20 -29.16 17.08
CA ARG A 280 -33.40 -27.72 16.80
C ARG A 280 -32.43 -27.16 15.75
N VAL A 281 -31.90 -28.02 14.89
CA VAL A 281 -30.89 -27.67 13.88
C VAL A 281 -31.38 -26.62 12.89
N LEU A 282 -32.67 -26.64 12.53
CA LEU A 282 -33.27 -25.62 11.66
C LEU A 282 -33.27 -24.23 12.30
N VAL A 283 -33.43 -24.14 13.61
CA VAL A 283 -33.37 -22.87 14.34
C VAL A 283 -31.95 -22.32 14.31
N ALA A 284 -30.95 -23.17 14.57
CA ALA A 284 -29.54 -22.79 14.54
C ALA A 284 -29.11 -22.25 13.17
N ASN A 285 -29.55 -22.88 12.07
CA ASN A 285 -29.24 -22.39 10.72
C ASN A 285 -29.99 -21.10 10.38
N GLN A 286 -31.23 -20.94 10.85
CA GLN A 286 -31.97 -19.69 10.65
C GLN A 286 -31.27 -18.50 11.33
N ASP A 287 -30.69 -18.71 12.51
CA ASP A 287 -29.96 -17.66 13.23
C ASP A 287 -28.74 -17.16 12.43
N VAL A 288 -28.03 -18.05 11.72
CA VAL A 288 -26.92 -17.67 10.83
C VAL A 288 -27.39 -16.73 9.72
N PHE A 289 -28.52 -17.04 9.07
CA PHE A 289 -29.07 -16.15 8.05
C PHE A 289 -29.46 -14.80 8.64
N VAL A 290 -30.05 -14.77 9.84
CA VAL A 290 -30.40 -13.51 10.51
C VAL A 290 -29.16 -12.65 10.75
N ILE A 291 -28.03 -13.25 11.16
CA ILE A 291 -26.76 -12.53 11.34
C ILE A 291 -26.28 -11.93 10.01
N ILE A 292 -26.25 -12.73 8.93
CA ILE A 292 -25.80 -12.26 7.60
C ILE A 292 -26.70 -11.13 7.08
N PHE A 293 -28.02 -11.30 7.14
CA PHE A 293 -28.97 -10.27 6.69
C PHE A 293 -28.88 -9.00 7.55
N SER A 294 -28.62 -9.13 8.86
CA SER A 294 -28.43 -7.98 9.75
C SER A 294 -27.14 -7.22 9.44
N ALA A 295 -26.03 -7.94 9.22
CA ALA A 295 -24.76 -7.33 8.86
C ALA A 295 -24.86 -6.61 7.50
N GLY A 296 -25.39 -7.29 6.49
CA GLY A 296 -25.60 -6.68 5.17
C GLY A 296 -26.52 -5.47 5.21
N ALA A 297 -27.62 -5.52 5.95
CA ALA A 297 -28.54 -4.38 6.11
C ALA A 297 -27.89 -3.21 6.86
N ALA A 298 -27.04 -3.49 7.85
CA ALA A 298 -26.29 -2.46 8.57
C ALA A 298 -25.30 -1.76 7.64
N TYR A 299 -24.46 -2.51 6.91
CA TYR A 299 -23.51 -1.94 5.96
C TYR A 299 -24.20 -1.18 4.82
N GLY A 300 -25.26 -1.76 4.25
CA GLY A 300 -26.05 -1.09 3.22
C GLY A 300 -26.69 0.23 3.71
N LEU A 301 -27.15 0.28 4.95
CA LEU A 301 -27.64 1.52 5.55
C LEU A 301 -26.51 2.55 5.73
N MET A 302 -25.32 2.15 6.17
CA MET A 302 -24.19 3.06 6.34
C MET A 302 -23.74 3.67 5.00
N LEU A 303 -23.69 2.87 3.93
CA LEU A 303 -23.39 3.37 2.58
C LEU A 303 -24.49 4.31 2.05
N TYR A 304 -25.75 4.10 2.42
CA TYR A 304 -26.82 5.06 2.11
C TYR A 304 -26.64 6.41 2.81
N VAL A 305 -26.07 6.41 4.01
CA VAL A 305 -25.71 7.63 4.73
C VAL A 305 -24.44 8.27 4.15
N GLY A 306 -23.70 7.56 3.29
CA GLY A 306 -22.46 8.03 2.67
C GLY A 306 -21.23 7.80 3.52
N ILE A 307 -21.26 6.82 4.43
CA ILE A 307 -20.06 6.39 5.16
C ILE A 307 -19.36 5.34 4.28
N PRO A 308 -18.11 5.57 3.84
CA PRO A 308 -17.41 4.65 2.96
C PRO A 308 -17.05 3.35 3.68
N PHE A 309 -16.84 2.31 2.89
CA PHE A 309 -16.44 1.00 3.39
C PHE A 309 -14.92 0.93 3.53
N GLN A 310 -14.40 0.46 4.67
CA GLN A 310 -12.97 0.43 4.96
C GLN A 310 -12.41 -0.99 4.81
N SER A 311 -11.18 -1.12 4.31
CA SER A 311 -10.50 -2.42 4.13
C SER A 311 -10.40 -3.23 5.43
N LEU A 312 -10.22 -2.56 6.58
CA LEU A 312 -10.13 -3.22 7.90
C LEU A 312 -11.46 -3.88 8.33
N VAL A 313 -12.58 -3.38 7.81
CA VAL A 313 -13.92 -3.96 8.06
C VAL A 313 -14.13 -5.26 7.29
N GLN A 314 -13.34 -5.54 6.24
CA GLN A 314 -13.41 -6.82 5.50
C GLN A 314 -13.03 -8.03 6.36
N VAL A 315 -12.24 -7.81 7.42
CA VAL A 315 -11.75 -8.87 8.32
C VAL A 315 -12.77 -9.21 9.42
N LEU A 316 -13.79 -8.37 9.63
CA LEU A 316 -14.78 -8.45 10.72
C LEU A 316 -16.09 -9.09 10.28
#